data_AF-A0A1Y1YAD8-F1
#
_entry.id   AF-A0A1Y1YAD8-F1
#
_cell.length_a   1.000
_cell.length_b   1.000
_cell.length_c   1.000
_cell.angle_alpha   90.00
_cell.angle_beta   90.00
_cell.angle_gamma   90.00
#
_symmetry.space_group_name_H-M   'P 1'
#
loop_
_entity.id
_entity.type
_entity.pdbx_description
1 polymer ?
#
loop_
_entity_poly.entity_id
_entity_poly.type
_entity_poly.pdbx_seq_one_letter_code
_entity_poly.pdbx_strand_id
1 'polypeptide(L)'
;MRLVEQPDSPYKELPDFLSVKNRDVKVHDYLRSIILSDAENYTNANEFLYRNSFMLKPLRHNPSAFTDEGNLVKQMRGLEEVNEQNWTKKIIADKIWEVIRAQGDEKHQSKKVFHYLRKALTGKEEGMRMYDIMEILGREECLNRLGAGQRKGVLGSLF
;
A
#
# COMPACT_ATOMS: atom_id res chain seq x y z
N MET A 1 20.32 11.88 -5.14
CA MET A 1 19.96 11.06 -3.97
C MET A 1 20.59 9.69 -4.20
N ARG A 2 21.84 9.52 -3.74
CA ARG A 2 22.78 8.54 -4.34
C ARG A 2 22.32 7.08 -4.31
N LEU A 3 21.43 6.69 -3.39
CA LEU A 3 21.02 5.29 -3.22
C LEU A 3 20.18 4.74 -4.38
N VAL A 4 19.39 5.57 -5.06
CA VAL A 4 18.55 5.13 -6.21
C VAL A 4 19.32 5.27 -7.53
N GLU A 5 20.32 6.14 -7.58
CA GLU A 5 21.11 6.49 -8.76
C GLU A 5 22.32 5.56 -8.98
N GLN A 6 22.63 4.68 -8.02
CA GLN A 6 23.76 3.74 -8.13
C GLN A 6 23.42 2.54 -9.02
N PRO A 7 24.33 2.10 -9.91
CA PRO A 7 24.11 0.95 -10.81
C PRO A 7 23.71 -0.34 -10.08
N ASP A 8 24.31 -0.58 -8.91
CA ASP A 8 24.10 -1.78 -8.10
C ASP A 8 22.99 -1.62 -7.06
N SER A 9 22.19 -0.55 -7.17
CA SER A 9 21.13 -0.29 -6.21
C SER A 9 20.06 -1.39 -6.26
N PRO A 10 19.64 -1.92 -5.10
CA PRO A 10 18.51 -2.83 -5.05
C PRO A 10 17.17 -2.12 -5.38
N TYR A 11 17.16 -0.79 -5.58
CA TYR A 11 15.97 0.02 -5.82
C TYR A 11 15.96 0.68 -7.21
N LYS A 12 16.73 0.16 -8.17
CA LYS A 12 16.79 0.66 -9.56
C LYS A 12 15.43 0.68 -10.29
N GLU A 13 14.49 -0.16 -9.86
CA GLU A 13 13.13 -0.25 -10.42
C GLU A 13 12.16 0.75 -9.77
N LEU A 14 12.60 1.55 -8.80
CA LEU A 14 11.74 2.52 -8.11
C LEU A 14 11.16 3.58 -9.06
N PRO A 15 11.93 4.18 -9.99
CA PRO A 15 11.36 5.12 -10.96
C PRO A 15 10.26 4.47 -11.81
N ASP A 16 10.46 3.24 -12.28
CA ASP A 16 9.47 2.50 -13.08
C ASP A 16 8.23 2.14 -12.25
N PHE A 17 8.44 1.73 -11.00
CA PHE A 17 7.36 1.48 -10.05
C PHE A 17 6.47 2.71 -9.82
N LEU A 18 7.05 3.91 -9.85
CA LEU A 18 6.33 5.17 -9.71
C LEU A 18 5.71 5.63 -11.04
N SER A 19 6.38 5.40 -12.18
CA SER A 19 5.93 5.86 -13.50
C SER A 19 4.78 5.04 -14.09
N VAL A 20 4.72 3.73 -13.81
CA VAL A 20 3.67 2.82 -14.31
C VAL A 20 2.27 3.16 -13.79
N LYS A 21 2.16 4.06 -12.80
CA LYS A 21 0.95 4.27 -12.00
C LYS A 21 0.24 5.62 -12.19
N ASN A 22 0.47 6.29 -13.32
CA ASN A 22 -0.15 7.59 -13.67
C ASN A 22 0.03 8.69 -12.61
N ARG A 23 1.02 8.54 -11.73
CA ARG A 23 1.44 9.57 -10.80
C ARG A 23 2.72 10.14 -11.35
N ASP A 24 2.67 11.37 -11.87
CA ASP A 24 3.86 12.16 -12.18
C ASP A 24 4.54 12.63 -10.87
N VAL A 25 4.79 11.67 -9.97
CA VAL A 25 5.40 11.89 -8.66
C VAL A 25 6.89 11.64 -8.80
N LYS A 26 7.65 12.69 -8.56
CA LYS A 26 9.11 12.61 -8.55
C LYS A 26 9.54 11.70 -7.40
N VAL A 27 10.53 10.84 -7.66
CA VAL A 27 11.14 9.94 -6.65
C VAL A 27 11.48 10.67 -5.35
N HIS A 28 11.99 11.90 -5.46
CA HIS A 28 12.32 12.73 -4.31
C HIS A 28 11.10 13.06 -3.43
N ASP A 29 9.98 13.44 -4.04
CA ASP A 29 8.77 13.82 -3.32
C ASP A 29 8.11 12.60 -2.68
N TYR A 30 8.14 11.45 -3.37
CA TYR A 30 7.70 10.17 -2.82
C TYR A 30 8.49 9.79 -1.56
N LEU A 31 9.82 9.85 -1.63
CA LEU A 31 10.68 9.49 -0.51
C LEU A 31 10.58 10.50 0.64
N ARG A 32 10.41 11.78 0.33
CA ARG A 32 10.11 12.82 1.32
C ARG A 32 8.83 12.49 2.09
N SER A 33 7.77 12.07 1.41
CA SER A 33 6.51 11.69 2.09
C SER A 33 6.71 10.51 3.04
N ILE A 34 7.48 9.49 2.64
CA ILE A 34 7.78 8.34 3.52
C ILE A 34 8.56 8.81 4.76
N ILE A 35 9.60 9.62 4.56
CA ILE A 35 10.43 10.16 5.64
C ILE A 35 9.57 10.94 6.63
N LEU A 36 8.73 11.87 6.15
CA LEU A 36 7.89 12.70 7.00
C LEU A 36 6.83 11.88 7.75
N SER A 37 6.28 10.84 7.13
CA SER A 37 5.24 10.01 7.75
C SER A 37 5.75 8.97 8.75
N ASP A 38 7.04 8.60 8.71
CA ASP A 38 7.63 7.62 9.64
C ASP A 38 8.78 8.18 10.49
N ALA A 39 8.99 9.51 10.49
CA ALA A 39 10.16 10.18 11.09
C ALA A 39 10.43 9.84 12.56
N GLU A 40 9.37 9.59 13.33
CA GLU A 40 9.46 9.30 14.77
C GLU A 40 9.82 7.84 15.07
N ASN A 41 9.87 6.97 14.05
CA ASN A 41 9.96 5.52 14.22
C ASN A 41 11.32 4.91 13.85
N TYR A 42 12.30 5.75 13.50
CA TYR A 42 13.67 5.32 13.21
C TYR A 42 14.67 6.39 13.64
N THR A 43 15.89 5.97 13.97
CA THR A 43 16.97 6.86 14.41
C THR A 43 18.07 7.02 13.37
N ASN A 44 18.10 6.14 12.37
CA ASN A 44 19.15 6.11 11.35
C ASN A 44 18.63 5.56 10.01
N ALA A 45 19.46 5.70 8.96
CA ALA A 45 19.09 5.32 7.59
C ALA A 45 18.88 3.81 7.40
N ASN A 46 19.58 2.96 8.16
CA ASN A 46 19.42 1.51 8.05
C ASN A 46 18.08 1.07 8.61
N GLU A 47 17.67 1.63 9.76
CA GLU A 47 16.34 1.42 10.33
C GLU A 47 15.24 1.93 9.39
N PHE A 48 15.42 3.11 8.80
CA PHE A 48 14.49 3.64 7.80
C PHE A 48 14.28 2.64 6.65
N LEU A 49 15.37 2.15 6.05
CA LEU A 49 15.30 1.21 4.93
C LEU A 49 14.67 -0.12 5.34
N TYR A 50 15.09 -0.68 6.48
CA TYR A 50 14.52 -1.93 6.99
C TYR A 50 13.02 -1.81 7.21
N ARG A 51 12.56 -0.72 7.84
CA ARG A 51 11.14 -0.47 8.15
C ARG A 51 10.31 -0.18 6.91
N ASN A 52 10.81 0.64 5.98
CA ASN A 52 10.04 1.17 4.86
C ASN A 52 10.32 0.51 3.50
N SER A 53 11.10 -0.57 3.45
CA SER A 53 11.42 -1.28 2.21
C SER A 53 10.20 -1.70 1.37
N PHE A 54 9.06 -1.99 2.02
CA PHE A 54 7.79 -2.31 1.36
C PHE A 54 7.20 -1.15 0.54
N MET A 55 7.64 0.09 0.78
CA MET A 55 7.26 1.27 0.00
C MET A 55 8.14 1.44 -1.23
N LEU A 56 9.29 0.77 -1.29
CA LEU A 56 10.31 0.97 -2.34
C LEU A 56 10.26 -0.09 -3.43
N LYS A 57 9.42 -1.12 -3.26
CA LYS A 57 9.25 -2.24 -4.19
C LYS A 57 7.79 -2.70 -4.23
N PRO A 58 7.31 -3.24 -5.35
CA PRO A 58 6.03 -3.93 -5.40
C PRO A 58 6.00 -5.07 -4.38
N LEU A 59 4.90 -5.18 -3.64
CA LEU A 59 4.69 -6.29 -2.73
C LEU A 59 3.91 -7.38 -3.48
N ARG A 60 4.57 -8.49 -3.80
CA ARG A 60 3.98 -9.61 -4.55
C ARG A 60 3.69 -10.77 -3.61
N HIS A 61 2.59 -10.68 -2.87
CA HIS A 61 2.09 -11.79 -2.07
C HIS A 61 0.64 -12.12 -2.43
N ASN A 62 0.17 -13.29 -1.98
CA ASN A 62 -1.24 -13.65 -2.14
C ASN A 62 -2.05 -13.09 -0.94
N PRO A 63 -2.95 -12.12 -1.13
CA PRO A 63 -3.69 -11.48 -0.03
C PRO A 63 -4.61 -12.48 0.68
N SER A 64 -5.07 -13.52 -0.02
CA SER A 64 -5.89 -14.58 0.56
C SER A 64 -5.11 -15.50 1.51
N ALA A 65 -3.78 -15.37 1.59
CA ALA A 65 -2.96 -16.11 2.55
C ALA A 65 -3.00 -15.51 3.97
N PHE A 66 -3.54 -14.29 4.14
CA PHE A 66 -3.54 -13.59 5.43
C PHE A 66 -4.87 -13.64 6.16
N THR A 67 -5.86 -14.35 5.62
CA THR A 67 -7.19 -14.44 6.24
C THR A 67 -7.72 -15.87 6.17
N ASP A 68 -7.96 -16.47 7.34
CA ASP A 68 -8.81 -17.67 7.46
C ASP A 68 -10.29 -17.33 7.14
N GLU A 69 -10.63 -16.04 7.08
CA GLU A 69 -11.95 -15.49 6.83
C GLU A 69 -11.98 -14.73 5.50
N GLY A 70 -12.16 -15.42 4.36
CA GLY A 70 -12.18 -14.84 2.99
C GLY A 70 -13.21 -13.73 2.72
N ASN A 71 -13.95 -13.28 3.74
CA ASN A 71 -14.90 -12.17 3.70
C ASN A 71 -14.19 -10.80 3.66
N LEU A 72 -13.07 -10.63 4.36
CA LEU A 72 -12.36 -9.33 4.42
C LEU A 72 -11.85 -8.86 3.05
N VAL A 73 -11.34 -9.78 2.23
CA VAL A 73 -10.90 -9.48 0.86
C VAL A 73 -12.07 -8.94 0.03
N LYS A 74 -13.26 -9.58 0.12
CA LYS A 74 -14.46 -9.13 -0.59
C LYS A 74 -14.91 -7.75 -0.13
N GLN A 75 -14.86 -7.49 1.18
CA GLN A 75 -15.26 -6.22 1.76
C GLN A 75 -14.33 -5.08 1.36
N MET A 76 -13.02 -5.32 1.34
CA MET A 76 -12.04 -4.30 0.93
C MET A 76 -12.11 -3.95 -0.56
N ARG A 77 -12.84 -4.71 -1.38
CA ARG A 77 -13.17 -4.30 -2.76
C ARG A 77 -14.00 -3.01 -2.82
N GLY A 78 -14.69 -2.62 -1.74
CA GLY A 78 -15.36 -1.32 -1.67
C GLY A 78 -14.40 -0.13 -1.89
N LEU A 79 -13.08 -0.31 -1.68
CA LEU A 79 -12.08 0.71 -2.01
C LEU A 79 -11.91 0.93 -3.53
N GLU A 80 -12.37 0.00 -4.38
CA GLU A 80 -12.36 0.19 -5.84
C GLU A 80 -13.25 1.38 -6.26
N GLU A 81 -14.26 1.72 -5.47
CA GLU A 81 -15.20 2.82 -5.74
C GLU A 81 -14.55 4.21 -5.56
N VAL A 82 -13.46 4.30 -4.79
CA VAL A 82 -12.72 5.56 -4.62
C VAL A 82 -11.85 5.76 -5.87
N ASN A 83 -12.10 6.82 -6.63
CA ASN A 83 -11.27 7.14 -7.81
C ASN A 83 -9.86 7.63 -7.41
N GLU A 84 -8.93 7.64 -8.37
CA GLU A 84 -7.53 8.06 -8.13
C GLU A 84 -7.44 9.51 -7.63
N GLN A 85 -8.23 10.41 -8.20
CA GLN A 85 -8.21 11.85 -7.87
C GLN A 85 -8.66 12.13 -6.42
N ASN A 86 -9.47 11.24 -5.87
CA ASN A 86 -10.02 11.30 -4.52
C ASN A 86 -9.26 10.40 -3.54
N TRP A 87 -8.13 9.80 -3.95
CA TRP A 87 -7.33 8.90 -3.11
C TRP A 87 -6.54 9.67 -2.05
N THR A 88 -7.25 10.17 -1.04
CA THR A 88 -6.72 10.98 0.06
C THR A 88 -6.97 10.29 1.40
N LYS A 89 -6.14 10.57 2.43
CA LYS A 89 -6.30 9.98 3.78
C LYS A 89 -7.74 10.05 4.30
N LYS A 90 -8.39 11.21 4.12
CA LYS A 90 -9.75 11.45 4.61
C LYS A 90 -10.75 10.52 3.93
N ILE A 91 -10.76 10.49 2.59
CA ILE A 91 -11.72 9.69 1.82
C ILE A 91 -11.48 8.19 2.02
N ILE A 92 -10.21 7.78 2.10
CA ILE A 92 -9.83 6.40 2.43
C ILE A 92 -10.33 6.01 3.83
N ALA A 93 -10.12 6.87 4.83
CA ALA A 93 -10.59 6.61 6.19
C ALA A 93 -12.12 6.50 6.25
N ASP A 94 -12.84 7.43 5.61
CA ASP A 94 -14.30 7.42 5.55
C ASP A 94 -14.81 6.11 4.93
N LYS A 95 -14.21 5.67 3.82
CA LYS A 95 -14.60 4.43 3.14
C LYS A 95 -14.27 3.17 3.95
N ILE A 96 -13.13 3.12 4.63
CA ILE A 96 -12.78 1.99 5.51
C ILE A 96 -13.78 1.90 6.67
N TRP A 97 -14.14 3.03 7.28
CA TRP A 97 -15.12 3.06 8.36
C TRP A 97 -16.53 2.71 7.88
N GLU A 98 -16.92 3.10 6.68
CA GLU A 98 -18.16 2.64 6.05
C GLU A 98 -18.21 1.10 5.97
N VAL A 99 -17.13 0.47 5.49
CA VAL A 99 -17.02 -1.00 5.40
C VAL A 99 -17.05 -1.67 6.77
N ILE A 100 -16.43 -1.06 7.79
CA ILE A 100 -16.46 -1.56 9.18
C ILE A 100 -17.89 -1.47 9.75
N ARG A 101 -18.56 -0.33 9.59
CA ARG A 101 -19.91 -0.08 10.12
C ARG A 101 -20.96 -1.00 9.50
N ALA A 102 -20.81 -1.33 8.21
CA ALA A 102 -21.74 -2.22 7.50
C ALA A 102 -21.81 -3.64 8.09
N GLN A 103 -20.86 -4.05 8.95
CA GLN A 103 -20.75 -5.41 9.48
C GLN A 103 -21.36 -5.59 10.88
N GLY A 104 -21.68 -4.50 11.57
CA GLY A 104 -22.01 -4.54 12.99
C GLY A 104 -20.78 -4.83 13.88
N ASP A 105 -20.87 -4.45 15.16
CA ASP A 105 -19.75 -4.51 16.12
C ASP A 105 -18.45 -3.83 15.62
N GLU A 106 -18.51 -2.50 15.51
CA GLU A 106 -17.41 -1.67 15.01
C GLU A 106 -16.07 -1.92 15.73
N LYS A 107 -16.11 -2.24 17.03
CA LYS A 107 -14.89 -2.39 17.84
C LYS A 107 -14.11 -3.66 17.49
N HIS A 108 -14.79 -4.79 17.36
CA HIS A 108 -14.11 -6.03 16.96
C HIS A 108 -13.75 -6.01 15.47
N GLN A 109 -14.61 -5.46 14.62
CA GLN A 109 -14.38 -5.43 13.19
C GLN A 109 -13.25 -4.48 12.80
N SER A 110 -13.16 -3.29 13.41
CA SER A 110 -12.06 -2.36 13.13
C SER A 110 -10.69 -2.99 13.39
N LYS A 111 -10.52 -3.72 14.51
CA LYS A 111 -9.27 -4.41 14.81
C LYS A 111 -8.90 -5.44 13.73
N LYS A 112 -9.87 -6.26 13.30
CA LYS A 112 -9.67 -7.26 12.23
C LYS A 112 -9.30 -6.59 10.90
N VAL A 113 -10.02 -5.54 10.52
CA VAL A 113 -9.78 -4.80 9.28
C VAL A 113 -8.42 -4.14 9.27
N PHE A 114 -8.01 -3.43 10.33
CA PHE A 114 -6.70 -2.79 10.37
C PHE A 114 -5.55 -3.79 10.43
N HIS A 115 -5.72 -4.92 11.11
CA HIS A 115 -4.73 -6.00 11.09
C HIS A 115 -4.58 -6.59 9.69
N TYR A 116 -5.69 -6.86 9.00
CA TYR A 116 -5.68 -7.32 7.61
C TYR A 116 -4.99 -6.30 6.68
N LEU A 117 -5.41 -5.04 6.71
CA LEU A 117 -4.81 -3.97 5.89
C LEU A 117 -3.30 -3.87 6.13
N ARG A 118 -2.84 -4.01 7.38
CA ARG A 118 -1.42 -3.99 7.71
C ARG A 118 -0.68 -5.14 7.05
N LYS A 119 -1.15 -6.36 7.26
CA LYS A 119 -0.55 -7.57 6.66
C LYS A 119 -0.52 -7.47 5.13
N ALA A 120 -1.65 -7.14 4.52
CA ALA A 120 -1.80 -7.08 3.07
C ALA A 120 -1.00 -5.93 2.43
N LEU A 121 -0.96 -4.75 3.05
CA LEU A 121 -0.27 -3.60 2.45
C LEU A 121 1.22 -3.57 2.74
N THR A 122 1.69 -4.14 3.85
CA THR A 122 3.09 -3.99 4.27
C THR A 122 3.83 -5.31 4.46
N GLY A 123 3.11 -6.41 4.68
CA GLY A 123 3.72 -7.69 5.10
C GLY A 123 4.29 -7.66 6.52
N LYS A 124 3.93 -6.66 7.33
CA LYS A 124 4.46 -6.44 8.69
C LYS A 124 3.33 -6.34 9.72
N GLU A 125 3.68 -6.29 10.99
CA GLU A 125 2.73 -6.07 12.11
C GLU A 125 2.64 -4.59 12.53
N GLU A 126 3.74 -3.86 12.36
CA GLU A 126 3.90 -2.48 12.83
C GLU A 126 4.51 -1.58 11.76
N GLY A 127 4.38 -0.27 11.93
CA GLY A 127 4.95 0.74 11.05
C GLY A 127 4.14 2.04 11.02
N MET A 128 4.45 2.88 10.03
CA MET A 128 3.77 4.11 9.66
C MET A 128 2.23 4.00 9.75
N ARG A 129 1.52 5.10 10.00
CA ARG A 129 0.06 5.08 10.12
C ARG A 129 -0.58 4.54 8.82
N MET A 130 -1.67 3.77 8.96
CA MET A 130 -2.26 3.04 7.84
C MET A 130 -2.66 3.94 6.67
N TYR A 131 -3.31 5.06 6.97
CA TYR A 131 -3.78 5.97 5.93
C TYR A 131 -2.63 6.69 5.22
N ASP A 132 -1.51 6.95 5.92
CA ASP A 132 -0.30 7.51 5.31
C ASP A 132 0.27 6.52 4.29
N ILE A 133 0.38 5.25 4.67
CA ILE A 133 0.82 4.17 3.77
C ILE A 133 -0.07 4.13 2.53
N MET A 134 -1.39 4.11 2.72
CA MET A 134 -2.33 4.00 1.60
C MET A 134 -2.26 5.21 0.66
N GLU A 135 -2.18 6.42 1.21
CA GLU A 135 -2.09 7.63 0.39
C GLU A 135 -0.77 7.68 -0.41
N ILE A 136 0.35 7.35 0.24
CA ILE A 136 1.68 7.37 -0.40
C ILE A 136 1.77 6.28 -1.47
N LEU A 137 1.39 5.02 -1.17
CA LEU A 137 1.38 3.91 -2.14
C LEU A 137 0.47 4.20 -3.34
N GLY A 138 -0.65 4.88 -3.06
CA GLY A 138 -1.68 5.17 -4.03
C GLY A 138 -2.64 4.02 -4.31
N ARG A 139 -3.73 4.35 -5.01
CA ARG A 139 -4.87 3.45 -5.21
C ARG A 139 -4.47 2.16 -5.88
N GLU A 140 -3.80 2.24 -7.03
CA GLU A 140 -3.48 1.07 -7.84
C GLU A 140 -2.64 0.05 -7.04
N GLU A 141 -1.61 0.52 -6.34
CA GLU A 141 -0.78 -0.37 -5.53
C GLU A 141 -1.53 -0.95 -4.34
N CYS A 142 -2.34 -0.13 -3.66
CA CYS A 142 -3.19 -0.62 -2.58
C CYS A 142 -4.13 -1.72 -3.07
N LEU A 143 -4.84 -1.51 -4.19
CA LEU A 143 -5.77 -2.51 -4.71
C LEU A 143 -5.04 -3.78 -5.18
N ASN A 144 -3.88 -3.64 -5.84
CA ASN A 144 -3.05 -4.78 -6.22
C ASN A 144 -2.65 -5.62 -4.99
N ARG A 145 -2.18 -4.96 -3.93
CA ARG A 145 -1.80 -5.61 -2.65
C ARG A 145 -2.99 -6.21 -1.90
N LEU A 146 -4.19 -5.65 -2.07
CA LEU A 146 -5.42 -6.17 -1.46
C LEU A 146 -6.08 -7.29 -2.29
N GLY A 147 -5.56 -7.58 -3.49
CA GLY A 147 -6.16 -8.58 -4.40
C GLY A 147 -7.45 -8.10 -5.08
N ALA A 148 -7.70 -6.79 -5.00
CA ALA A 148 -8.76 -6.05 -5.69
C ALA A 148 -8.27 -5.47 -7.03
N GLY A 149 -6.96 -5.43 -7.24
CA GLY A 149 -6.36 -5.03 -8.50
C GLY A 149 -6.75 -5.99 -9.62
N GLN A 150 -7.21 -5.44 -10.75
CA GLN A 150 -7.45 -6.28 -11.92
C GLN A 150 -6.14 -6.97 -12.30
N ARG A 151 -6.15 -8.31 -12.31
CA ARG A 151 -5.14 -9.06 -13.06
C ARG A 151 -5.28 -8.61 -14.51
N LYS A 152 -4.48 -7.64 -14.94
CA LYS A 152 -4.13 -7.55 -16.35
C LYS A 152 -3.41 -8.86 -16.63
N GLY A 153 -4.16 -9.82 -17.17
CA GLY A 153 -3.61 -11.06 -17.64
C GLY A 153 -2.45 -10.71 -18.57
N VAL A 154 -1.32 -11.37 -18.34
CA VAL A 154 -0.32 -11.57 -19.38
C VAL A 154 -1.02 -12.42 -20.44
N LEU A 155 -1.74 -11.77 -21.34
CA LEU A 155 -2.36 -12.32 -22.55
C LEU A 155 -1.83 -11.44 -23.68
N GLY A 156 -0.64 -11.81 -24.19
CA GLY A 156 0.03 -11.05 -25.24
C GLY A 156 1.44 -11.51 -25.55
N SER A 157 1.68 -12.83 -25.63
CA SER A 157 2.84 -13.37 -26.33
C SER A 157 2.58 -14.83 -26.72
N LEU A 158 1.66 -15.02 -27.65
CA LEU A 158 1.54 -16.23 -28.47
C LEU A 158 0.90 -15.79 -29.80
N PHE A 159 1.69 -15.14 -30.64
CA PHE A 159 1.65 -15.20 -32.11
C PHE A 159 3.03 -14.81 -32.62
#